data_AF-A0A7S2X7Y0-F1
#
_entry.id   AF-A0A7S2X7Y0-F1
#
_cell.length_a   1.000
_cell.length_b   1.000
_cell.length_c   1.000
_cell.angle_alpha   90.00
_cell.angle_beta   90.00
_cell.angle_gamma   90.00
#
_symmetry.space_group_name_H-M   'P 1'
#
loop_
_entity.id
_entity.type
_entity.pdbx_description
1 polymer ?
#
loop_
_entity_poly.entity_id
_entity_poly.type
_entity_poly.pdbx_seq_one_letter_code
_entity_poly.pdbx_strand_id
1 'polypeptide(L)'
;MGLMEDDRACKMFKCPQGSTAVRKPKAQFRSAGCDAISRKVSLPPSSDHTELTECCDVRMACQSICGIRSRVCDNRFKKCAENTCRRITDKEKRKSCEHTQQLLSMAVGLAECGPYNKAQKKACKCVQDNEAPAHRKAQLASFYKTYNKAMMKTVDRKVKQATSSLKWANVVYNAMKKHPQCIIRNNAAADSAPAKPLLRDDL
;
A
#
# COMPACT_ATOMS: atom_id res chain seq x y z
N MET A 1 8.14 -16.03 31.05
CA MET A 1 7.85 -16.49 29.68
C MET A 1 7.59 -15.27 28.81
N GLY A 2 8.60 -14.76 28.10
CA GLY A 2 8.46 -13.60 27.22
C GLY A 2 8.07 -14.06 25.81
N LEU A 3 6.82 -13.87 25.42
CA LEU A 3 6.41 -14.03 24.03
C LEU A 3 7.01 -12.87 23.24
N MET A 4 7.98 -13.18 22.38
CA MET A 4 8.61 -12.21 21.49
C MET A 4 7.55 -11.53 20.60
N GLU A 5 7.37 -10.22 20.79
CA GLU A 5 6.49 -9.37 19.97
C GLU A 5 7.02 -9.13 18.53
N ASP A 6 8.16 -9.71 18.17
CA ASP A 6 8.85 -9.45 16.88
C ASP A 6 8.56 -10.51 15.78
N ASP A 7 8.13 -11.72 16.13
CA ASP A 7 7.95 -12.82 15.14
C ASP A 7 6.77 -12.62 14.18
N ARG A 8 5.85 -11.68 14.48
CA ARG A 8 4.72 -11.32 13.61
C ARG A 8 5.03 -10.21 12.61
N ALA A 9 6.23 -9.62 12.67
CA ALA A 9 6.61 -8.55 11.76
C ALA A 9 7.18 -9.11 10.45
N CYS A 10 6.51 -8.85 9.33
CA CYS A 10 7.03 -9.27 8.03
C CYS A 10 8.39 -8.66 7.71
N LYS A 11 9.34 -9.53 7.35
CA LYS A 11 10.71 -9.15 6.99
C LYS A 11 10.69 -8.12 5.86
N MET A 12 11.31 -6.97 6.10
CA MET A 12 11.39 -5.90 5.11
C MET A 12 12.22 -6.33 3.89
N PHE A 13 11.90 -5.81 2.71
CA PHE A 13 12.74 -6.01 1.53
C PHE A 13 14.14 -5.43 1.79
N LYS A 14 15.18 -6.25 1.57
CA LYS A 14 16.58 -5.87 1.75
C LYS A 14 17.31 -5.91 0.42
N CYS A 15 18.20 -4.95 0.24
CA CYS A 15 19.16 -4.92 -0.85
C CYS A 15 20.55 -5.33 -0.36
N PRO A 16 21.43 -5.82 -1.24
CA PRO A 16 22.84 -6.02 -0.93
C PRO A 16 23.51 -4.75 -0.40
N GLN A 17 24.64 -4.90 0.28
CA GLN A 17 25.43 -3.77 0.76
C GLN A 17 25.81 -2.81 -0.39
N GLY A 18 25.78 -1.51 -0.12
CA GLY A 18 26.04 -0.45 -1.12
C GLY A 18 24.87 -0.17 -2.07
N SER A 19 23.72 -0.79 -1.84
CA SER A 19 22.53 -0.60 -2.69
C SER A 19 21.26 -0.33 -1.90
N THR A 20 20.39 0.48 -2.49
CA THR A 20 19.14 0.95 -1.90
C THR A 20 17.94 0.46 -2.70
N ALA A 21 16.89 0.06 -1.97
CA ALA A 21 15.63 -0.30 -2.58
C ALA A 21 14.91 0.93 -3.16
N VAL A 22 14.57 0.88 -4.44
CA VAL A 22 13.77 1.89 -5.14
C VAL A 22 12.61 1.23 -5.89
N ARG A 23 11.54 2.00 -6.12
CA ARG A 23 10.37 1.50 -6.86
C ARG A 23 10.72 1.20 -8.33
N LYS A 24 10.22 0.10 -8.87
CA LYS A 24 10.28 -0.19 -10.31
C LYS A 24 9.36 0.80 -11.06
N PRO A 25 9.76 1.34 -12.23
CA PRO A 25 9.00 2.36 -12.96
C PRO A 25 7.52 2.01 -13.22
N LYS A 26 7.22 0.72 -13.48
CA LYS A 26 5.87 0.22 -13.79
C LYS A 26 5.15 -0.42 -12.59
N ALA A 27 5.72 -0.36 -11.39
CA ALA A 27 5.06 -0.91 -10.20
C ALA A 27 3.77 -0.13 -9.92
N GLN A 28 2.66 -0.82 -9.67
CA GLN A 28 1.35 -0.20 -9.44
C GLN A 28 0.95 -0.30 -7.98
N PHE A 29 0.14 0.66 -7.52
CA PHE A 29 -0.57 0.54 -6.26
C PHE A 29 -1.82 -0.30 -6.51
N ARG A 30 -1.90 -1.48 -5.92
CA ARG A 30 -3.01 -2.41 -6.14
C ARG A 30 -3.76 -2.70 -4.86
N SER A 31 -5.07 -2.85 -4.99
CA SER A 31 -5.96 -3.31 -3.93
C SER A 31 -6.85 -4.43 -4.43
N ALA A 32 -7.13 -5.40 -3.57
CA ALA A 32 -8.18 -6.40 -3.79
C ALA A 32 -9.38 -6.19 -2.82
N GLY A 33 -9.47 -5.00 -2.22
CA GLY A 33 -10.59 -4.58 -1.37
C GLY A 33 -10.60 -5.19 0.04
N CYS A 34 -11.66 -4.88 0.79
CA CYS A 34 -11.85 -5.40 2.15
C CYS A 34 -12.05 -6.92 2.17
N ASP A 35 -12.65 -7.50 1.12
CA ASP A 35 -12.91 -8.94 1.07
C ASP A 35 -11.62 -9.78 1.12
N ALA A 36 -10.54 -9.26 0.53
CA ALA A 36 -9.24 -9.91 0.61
C ALA A 36 -8.66 -9.94 2.04
N ILE A 37 -9.08 -8.99 2.88
CA ILE A 37 -8.72 -8.93 4.30
C ILE A 37 -9.67 -9.83 5.11
N SER A 38 -10.99 -9.74 4.88
CA SER A 38 -12.01 -10.46 5.65
C SER A 38 -11.98 -11.98 5.42
N ARG A 39 -11.64 -12.45 4.22
CA ARG A 39 -11.44 -13.89 3.92
C ARG A 39 -10.40 -14.56 4.83
N LYS A 40 -9.46 -13.81 5.41
CA LYS A 40 -8.41 -14.37 6.28
C LYS A 40 -8.89 -14.72 7.69
N VAL A 41 -10.06 -14.24 8.09
CA VAL A 41 -10.67 -14.48 9.40
C VAL A 41 -12.04 -15.16 9.27
N SER A 42 -12.35 -15.72 8.10
CA SER A 42 -13.64 -16.35 7.80
C SER A 42 -14.84 -15.48 8.21
N LEU A 43 -14.70 -14.15 8.07
CA LEU A 43 -15.82 -13.26 8.28
C LEU A 43 -16.86 -13.54 7.20
N PRO A 44 -18.17 -13.49 7.53
CA PRO A 44 -19.22 -13.65 6.55
C PRO A 44 -19.00 -12.69 5.38
N PRO A 45 -19.13 -13.15 4.12
CA PRO A 45 -19.05 -12.29 2.93
C PRO A 45 -20.08 -11.16 2.94
N SER A 46 -21.11 -11.26 3.79
CA SER A 46 -22.18 -10.29 4.00
C SER A 46 -21.85 -9.18 5.01
N SER A 47 -20.61 -9.12 5.51
CA SER A 47 -20.19 -8.03 6.37
C SER A 47 -20.18 -6.73 5.55
N ASP A 48 -21.10 -5.81 5.83
CA ASP A 48 -21.12 -4.50 5.17
C ASP A 48 -19.82 -3.74 5.53
N HIS A 49 -18.92 -3.63 4.56
CA HIS A 49 -17.65 -2.95 4.68
C HIS A 49 -17.66 -1.58 3.98
N THR A 50 -18.83 -1.09 3.56
CA THR A 50 -18.95 0.09 2.68
C THR A 50 -18.17 1.28 3.23
N GLU A 51 -18.36 1.59 4.52
CA GLU A 51 -17.68 2.69 5.21
C GLU A 51 -16.15 2.53 5.26
N LEU A 52 -15.63 1.31 5.21
CA LEU A 52 -14.20 1.01 5.40
C LEU A 52 -13.45 0.72 4.10
N THR A 53 -14.15 0.75 2.96
CA THR A 53 -13.60 0.38 1.64
C THR A 53 -12.31 1.14 1.32
N GLU A 54 -12.29 2.46 1.51
CA GLU A 54 -11.09 3.28 1.24
C GLU A 54 -9.92 2.90 2.15
N CYS A 55 -10.19 2.60 3.43
CA CYS A 55 -9.15 2.20 4.37
C CYS A 55 -8.52 0.86 3.96
N CYS A 56 -9.33 -0.11 3.53
CA CYS A 56 -8.84 -1.39 3.02
C CYS A 56 -7.97 -1.18 1.77
N ASP A 57 -8.41 -0.34 0.83
CA ASP A 57 -7.64 -0.09 -0.39
C ASP A 57 -6.31 0.56 -0.13
N VAL A 58 -6.29 1.59 0.71
CA VAL A 58 -5.06 2.27 1.09
C VAL A 58 -4.11 1.31 1.81
N ARG A 59 -4.62 0.40 2.66
CA ARG A 59 -3.81 -0.62 3.32
C ARG A 59 -3.17 -1.55 2.30
N MET A 60 -3.95 -2.12 1.39
CA MET A 60 -3.44 -3.06 0.40
C MET A 60 -2.44 -2.40 -0.56
N ALA A 61 -2.78 -1.21 -1.05
CA ALA A 61 -1.90 -0.41 -1.89
C ALA A 61 -0.60 -0.04 -1.18
N CYS A 62 -0.68 0.27 0.12
CA CYS A 62 0.49 0.57 0.95
C CYS A 62 1.51 -0.56 0.92
N GLN A 63 1.08 -1.83 0.94
CA GLN A 63 2.03 -2.97 0.86
C GLN A 63 2.84 -3.04 -0.44
N SER A 64 2.42 -2.31 -1.49
CA SER A 64 3.15 -2.16 -2.75
C SER A 64 4.10 -0.96 -2.78
N ILE A 65 4.20 -0.18 -1.69
CA ILE A 65 5.19 0.89 -1.56
C ILE A 65 6.54 0.25 -1.30
N CYS A 66 7.50 0.46 -2.21
CA CYS A 66 8.80 -0.17 -2.07
C CYS A 66 9.51 0.25 -0.76
N GLY A 67 9.92 -0.75 0.04
CA GLY A 67 10.67 -0.56 1.27
C GLY A 67 9.84 -0.11 2.47
N ILE A 68 8.50 -0.04 2.36
CA ILE A 68 7.66 0.19 3.53
C ILE A 68 7.61 -1.07 4.40
N ARG A 69 7.52 -0.89 5.73
CA ARG A 69 7.30 -2.01 6.65
C ARG A 69 5.80 -2.36 6.69
N SER A 70 5.43 -3.64 6.68
CA SER A 70 4.00 -4.04 6.75
C SER A 70 3.28 -3.38 7.93
N ARG A 71 3.89 -3.40 9.12
CA ARG A 71 3.34 -2.79 10.34
C ARG A 71 3.00 -1.30 10.18
N VAL A 72 3.69 -0.56 9.32
CA VAL A 72 3.34 0.84 9.02
C VAL A 72 2.01 0.92 8.28
N CYS A 73 1.77 0.03 7.32
CA CYS A 73 0.50 -0.06 6.61
C CYS A 73 -0.63 -0.51 7.55
N ASP A 74 -0.36 -1.50 8.39
CA ASP A 74 -1.35 -2.09 9.31
C ASP A 74 -1.76 -1.09 10.40
N ASN A 75 -0.80 -0.37 11.00
CA ASN A 75 -1.09 0.69 11.97
C ASN A 75 -1.87 1.85 11.34
N ARG A 76 -1.61 2.17 10.07
CA ARG A 76 -2.32 3.23 9.35
C ARG A 76 -3.72 2.83 8.95
N PHE A 77 -3.93 1.55 8.64
CA PHE A 77 -5.25 0.97 8.45
C PHE A 77 -6.10 1.12 9.70
N LYS A 78 -5.60 0.67 10.86
CA LYS A 78 -6.30 0.79 12.15
C LYS A 78 -6.74 2.23 12.42
N LYS A 79 -5.81 3.19 12.28
CA LYS A 79 -6.12 4.62 12.43
C LYS A 79 -7.11 5.14 11.40
N CYS A 80 -7.06 4.66 10.15
CA CYS A 80 -8.03 5.05 9.13
C CYS A 80 -9.42 4.59 9.54
N ALA A 81 -9.58 3.30 9.84
CA ALA A 81 -10.86 2.70 10.14
C ALA A 81 -11.50 3.27 11.42
N GLU A 82 -10.70 3.44 12.49
CA GLU A 82 -11.15 4.08 13.74
C GLU A 82 -11.69 5.50 13.49
N ASN A 83 -10.97 6.30 12.69
CA ASN A 83 -11.40 7.67 12.39
C ASN A 83 -12.63 7.71 11.48
N THR A 84 -12.75 6.77 10.55
CA THR A 84 -13.92 6.68 9.67
C THR A 84 -15.18 6.35 10.48
N CYS A 85 -15.13 5.33 11.35
CA CYS A 85 -16.29 4.97 12.16
C CYS A 85 -16.69 6.10 13.13
N ARG A 86 -15.73 6.80 13.75
CA ARG A 86 -16.00 7.92 14.65
C ARG A 86 -16.77 9.09 14.00
N ARG A 87 -16.70 9.24 12.68
CA ARG A 87 -17.39 10.30 11.94
C ARG A 87 -18.84 9.96 11.61
N ILE A 88 -19.27 8.72 11.82
CA ILE A 88 -20.65 8.29 11.61
C ILE A 88 -21.52 8.85 12.75
N THR A 89 -22.54 9.62 12.38
CA THR A 89 -23.46 10.27 13.31
C THR A 89 -24.54 9.31 13.83
N ASP A 90 -25.04 8.43 12.96
CA ASP A 90 -25.99 7.38 13.33
C ASP A 90 -25.34 6.37 14.29
N LYS A 91 -25.96 6.17 15.45
CA LYS A 91 -25.38 5.37 16.55
C LYS A 91 -25.25 3.89 16.18
N GLU A 92 -26.24 3.31 15.51
CA GLU A 92 -26.25 1.89 15.18
C GLU A 92 -25.30 1.59 14.02
N LYS A 93 -25.26 2.45 12.99
CA LYS A 93 -24.26 2.38 11.92
C LYS A 93 -22.84 2.55 12.47
N ARG A 94 -22.63 3.47 13.43
CA ARG A 94 -21.32 3.64 14.07
C ARG A 94 -20.88 2.38 14.82
N LYS A 95 -21.74 1.80 15.64
CA LYS A 95 -21.45 0.54 16.36
C LYS A 95 -21.12 -0.59 15.38
N SER A 96 -21.89 -0.72 14.30
CA SER A 96 -21.64 -1.70 13.24
C SER A 96 -20.27 -1.50 12.58
N CYS A 97 -19.93 -0.25 12.22
CA CYS A 97 -18.61 0.08 11.68
C CYS A 97 -17.49 -0.24 12.69
N GLU A 98 -17.67 0.12 13.97
CA GLU A 98 -16.70 -0.12 15.04
C GLU A 98 -16.46 -1.61 15.27
N HIS A 99 -17.50 -2.44 15.19
CA HIS A 99 -17.37 -3.89 15.24
C HIS A 99 -16.61 -4.42 14.03
N THR A 100 -17.01 -4.01 12.83
CA THR A 100 -16.37 -4.43 11.57
C THR A 100 -14.89 -4.03 11.52
N GLN A 101 -14.51 -2.82 11.94
CA GLN A 101 -13.11 -2.40 11.93
C GLN A 101 -12.25 -3.21 12.92
N GLN A 102 -12.81 -3.62 14.07
CA GLN A 102 -12.09 -4.47 15.03
C GLN A 102 -11.75 -5.81 14.37
N LEU A 103 -12.74 -6.44 13.73
CA LEU A 103 -12.55 -7.72 13.05
C LEU A 103 -11.54 -7.61 11.90
N LEU A 104 -11.63 -6.57 11.06
CA LEU A 104 -10.65 -6.34 10.00
C LEU A 104 -9.25 -6.04 10.55
N SER A 105 -9.14 -5.32 11.67
CA SER A 105 -7.86 -5.05 12.32
C SER A 105 -7.23 -6.32 12.89
N MET A 106 -8.02 -7.22 13.46
CA MET A 106 -7.59 -8.56 13.86
C MET A 106 -7.10 -9.36 12.65
N ALA A 107 -7.86 -9.35 11.55
CA ALA A 107 -7.50 -10.04 10.31
C ALA A 107 -6.18 -9.57 9.74
N VAL A 108 -5.95 -8.25 9.73
CA VAL A 108 -4.68 -7.66 9.33
C VAL A 108 -3.55 -8.10 10.25
N GLY A 109 -3.78 -8.20 11.56
CA GLY A 109 -2.79 -8.66 12.54
C GLY A 109 -2.43 -10.15 12.42
N LEU A 110 -3.33 -10.96 11.86
CA LEU A 110 -3.12 -12.38 11.58
C LEU A 110 -2.60 -12.65 10.15
N ALA A 111 -2.42 -11.60 9.34
CA ALA A 111 -2.04 -11.75 7.95
C ALA A 111 -0.62 -12.32 7.80
N GLU A 112 -0.49 -13.36 6.98
CA GLU A 112 0.79 -13.97 6.64
C GLU A 112 1.67 -13.01 5.80
N CYS A 113 2.98 -13.25 5.84
CA CYS A 113 3.94 -12.39 5.13
C CYS A 113 4.10 -12.69 3.64
N GLY A 114 3.60 -13.83 3.15
CA GLY A 114 3.69 -14.22 1.74
C GLY A 114 3.18 -13.14 0.76
N PRO A 115 1.93 -12.65 0.91
CA PRO A 115 1.38 -11.58 0.08
C PRO A 115 2.21 -10.28 0.11
N TYR A 116 2.62 -9.84 1.30
CA TYR A 116 3.46 -8.65 1.46
C TYR A 116 4.81 -8.82 0.77
N ASN A 117 5.48 -9.97 0.95
CA ASN A 117 6.76 -10.28 0.32
C ASN A 117 6.65 -10.27 -1.21
N LYS A 118 5.55 -10.83 -1.75
CA LYS A 118 5.26 -10.81 -3.20
C LYS A 118 5.04 -9.39 -3.71
N ALA A 119 4.30 -8.56 -2.98
CA ALA A 119 4.10 -7.16 -3.31
C ALA A 119 5.42 -6.38 -3.34
N GLN A 120 6.27 -6.56 -2.32
CA GLN A 120 7.57 -5.92 -2.24
C GLN A 120 8.50 -6.35 -3.38
N LYS A 121 8.58 -7.64 -3.71
CA LYS A 121 9.39 -8.14 -4.85
C LYS A 121 8.91 -7.55 -6.20
N LYS A 122 7.59 -7.39 -6.37
CA LYS A 122 7.02 -6.75 -7.56
C LYS A 122 7.28 -5.24 -7.60
N ALA A 123 7.31 -4.58 -6.44
CA ALA A 123 7.46 -3.13 -6.35
C ALA A 123 8.92 -2.65 -6.35
N CYS A 124 9.85 -3.41 -5.77
CA CYS A 124 11.22 -2.99 -5.52
C CYS A 124 12.23 -3.53 -6.53
N LYS A 125 13.25 -2.72 -6.79
CA LYS A 125 14.56 -3.13 -7.33
C LYS A 125 15.67 -2.50 -6.48
N CYS A 126 16.86 -3.08 -6.50
CA CYS A 126 18.05 -2.49 -5.89
C CYS A 126 18.82 -1.69 -6.93
N VAL A 127 19.35 -0.55 -6.51
CA VAL A 127 20.20 0.36 -7.31
C VAL A 127 21.34 0.83 -6.42
N GLN A 128 22.44 1.32 -6.99
CA GLN A 128 23.54 1.84 -6.19
C GLN A 128 23.05 3.02 -5.33
N ASP A 129 23.62 3.19 -4.14
CA ASP A 129 23.13 4.20 -3.19
C ASP A 129 23.16 5.63 -3.77
N ASN A 130 24.16 5.94 -4.59
CA ASN A 130 24.28 7.22 -5.29
C ASN A 130 23.22 7.43 -6.40
N GLU A 131 22.62 6.36 -6.94
CA GLU A 131 21.56 6.42 -7.96
C GLU A 131 20.16 6.59 -7.34
N ALA A 132 19.99 6.25 -6.06
CA ALA A 132 18.69 6.26 -5.40
C ALA A 132 17.98 7.62 -5.47
N PRO A 133 18.63 8.79 -5.25
CA PRO A 133 17.98 10.09 -5.37
C PRO A 133 17.39 10.36 -6.76
N ALA A 134 18.11 9.98 -7.83
CA ALA A 134 17.66 10.16 -9.21
C ALA A 134 16.41 9.30 -9.49
N HIS A 135 16.42 8.03 -9.08
CA HIS A 135 15.25 7.15 -9.19
C HIS A 135 14.03 7.68 -8.42
N ARG A 136 14.25 8.15 -7.19
CA ARG A 136 13.20 8.75 -6.35
C ARG A 136 12.61 10.00 -7.00
N LYS A 137 13.46 10.91 -7.51
CA LYS A 137 13.04 12.11 -8.25
C LYS A 137 12.18 11.76 -9.45
N ALA A 138 12.64 10.85 -10.30
CA ALA A 138 11.89 10.42 -11.49
C ALA A 138 10.52 9.83 -11.13
N GLN A 139 10.44 8.98 -10.09
CA GLN A 139 9.20 8.38 -9.63
C GLN A 139 8.19 9.42 -9.15
N LEU A 140 8.62 10.35 -8.29
CA LEU A 140 7.72 11.34 -7.70
C LEU A 140 7.31 12.42 -8.71
N ALA A 141 8.22 12.82 -9.60
CA ALA A 141 7.90 13.70 -10.71
C ALA A 141 6.87 13.09 -11.65
N SER A 142 7.05 11.81 -12.04
CA SER A 142 6.08 11.10 -12.88
C SER A 142 4.71 11.02 -12.18
N PHE A 143 4.69 10.67 -10.89
CA PHE A 143 3.46 10.61 -10.11
C PHE A 143 2.73 11.96 -10.05
N TYR A 144 3.44 13.05 -9.72
CA TYR A 144 2.83 14.38 -9.63
C TYR A 144 2.45 14.94 -11.01
N LYS A 145 3.19 14.64 -12.08
CA LYS A 145 2.78 15.00 -13.44
C LYS A 145 1.39 14.43 -13.79
N THR A 146 1.11 13.21 -13.35
CA THR A 146 -0.16 12.52 -13.62
C THR A 146 -1.28 12.93 -12.65
N TYR A 147 -1.01 12.97 -11.35
CA TYR A 147 -2.07 13.08 -10.34
C TYR A 147 -2.13 14.42 -9.61
N ASN A 148 -1.07 15.24 -9.65
CA ASN A 148 -1.00 16.52 -8.93
C ASN A 148 0.09 17.46 -9.46
N LYS A 149 -0.14 18.09 -10.62
CA LYS A 149 0.87 18.93 -11.29
C LYS A 149 1.38 20.08 -10.42
N ALA A 150 0.53 20.65 -9.57
CA ALA A 150 0.89 21.72 -8.64
C ALA A 150 2.01 21.33 -7.65
N MET A 151 2.15 20.04 -7.34
CA MET A 151 3.17 19.53 -6.42
C MET A 151 4.53 19.29 -7.08
N MET A 152 4.66 19.45 -8.40
CA MET A 152 5.93 19.27 -9.14
C MET A 152 7.07 20.12 -8.57
N LYS A 153 6.79 21.38 -8.20
CA LYS A 153 7.76 22.29 -7.58
C LYS A 153 8.33 21.80 -6.24
N THR A 154 7.70 20.80 -5.62
CA THR A 154 8.12 20.25 -4.33
C THR A 154 8.98 18.99 -4.44
N VAL A 155 9.15 18.42 -5.65
CA VAL A 155 9.82 17.13 -5.86
C VAL A 155 11.23 17.14 -5.31
N ASP A 156 12.06 18.10 -5.71
CA ASP A 156 13.47 18.17 -5.27
C ASP A 156 13.61 18.29 -3.77
N ARG A 157 12.81 19.17 -3.14
CA ARG A 157 12.79 19.33 -1.68
C ARG A 157 12.41 18.02 -0.99
N LYS A 158 11.37 17.33 -1.47
CA LYS A 158 10.90 16.06 -0.87
C LYS A 158 11.93 14.94 -1.02
N VAL A 159 12.63 14.87 -2.14
CA VAL A 159 13.71 13.88 -2.36
C VAL A 159 14.88 14.16 -1.42
N LYS A 160 15.32 15.42 -1.31
CA LYS A 160 16.40 15.84 -0.39
C LYS A 160 16.06 15.56 1.08
N GLN A 161 14.83 15.84 1.51
CA GLN A 161 14.39 15.59 2.89
C GLN A 161 14.21 14.09 3.21
N ALA A 162 14.00 13.25 2.20
CA ALA A 162 13.83 11.81 2.36
C ALA A 162 15.18 11.08 2.47
N THR A 163 15.92 11.35 3.54
CA THR A 163 17.28 10.84 3.78
C THR A 163 17.36 9.33 4.07
N SER A 164 16.23 8.62 4.15
CA SER A 164 16.20 7.17 4.35
C SER A 164 15.06 6.53 3.56
N SER A 165 15.15 5.23 3.31
CA SER A 165 14.10 4.47 2.62
C SER A 165 12.75 4.55 3.34
N LEU A 166 12.74 4.62 4.68
CA LEU A 166 11.52 4.81 5.46
C LEU A 166 10.92 6.21 5.27
N LYS A 167 11.74 7.27 5.30
CA LYS A 167 11.27 8.63 5.01
C LYS A 167 10.73 8.71 3.57
N TRP A 168 11.39 8.06 2.62
CA TRP A 168 10.92 7.97 1.24
C TRP A 168 9.57 7.24 1.13
N ALA A 169 9.43 6.07 1.75
CA ALA A 169 8.17 5.33 1.77
C ALA A 169 7.02 6.18 2.35
N ASN A 170 7.29 7.04 3.34
CA ASN A 170 6.31 7.98 3.88
C ASN A 170 5.92 9.08 2.88
N VAL A 171 6.87 9.61 2.11
CA VAL A 171 6.57 10.56 1.02
C VAL A 171 5.63 9.92 0.00
N VAL A 172 5.96 8.71 -0.45
CA VAL A 172 5.16 7.97 -1.42
C VAL A 172 3.77 7.63 -0.87
N TYR A 173 3.69 7.16 0.38
CA TYR A 173 2.42 6.87 1.03
C TYR A 173 1.51 8.10 1.09
N ASN A 174 2.05 9.25 1.52
CA ASN A 174 1.26 10.47 1.63
C ASN A 174 0.79 10.97 0.26
N ALA A 175 1.59 10.78 -0.79
CA ALA A 175 1.17 11.06 -2.16
C ALA A 175 0.04 10.10 -2.59
N MET A 176 0.22 8.79 -2.43
CA MET A 176 -0.78 7.77 -2.76
C MET A 176 -2.10 7.98 -2.02
N LYS A 177 -2.06 8.18 -0.69
CA LYS A 177 -3.25 8.40 0.14
C LYS A 177 -4.07 9.62 -0.29
N LYS A 178 -3.42 10.70 -0.72
CA LYS A 178 -4.11 11.92 -1.16
C LYS A 178 -4.72 11.81 -2.56
N HIS A 179 -4.38 10.75 -3.29
CA HIS A 179 -4.78 10.54 -4.67
C HIS A 179 -5.29 9.10 -4.85
N PRO A 180 -6.45 8.75 -4.26
CA PRO A 180 -6.97 7.38 -4.29
C PRO A 180 -7.18 6.84 -5.71
N GLN A 181 -7.35 7.70 -6.71
CA GLN A 181 -7.42 7.32 -8.13
C GLN A 181 -6.15 6.64 -8.66
N CYS A 182 -5.02 6.72 -7.95
CA CYS A 182 -3.80 6.00 -8.32
C CYS A 182 -3.81 4.53 -7.87
N ILE A 183 -4.79 4.11 -7.07
CA ILE A 183 -4.96 2.75 -6.58
C ILE A 183 -5.82 1.98 -7.59
N ILE A 184 -5.24 0.93 -8.17
CA ILE A 184 -5.93 0.04 -9.08
C ILE A 184 -6.60 -1.07 -8.26
N ARG A 185 -7.93 -1.10 -8.25
CA ARG A 185 -8.68 -2.23 -7.70
C ARG A 185 -8.65 -3.37 -8.70
N ASN A 186 -8.05 -4.49 -8.30
CA ASN A 186 -8.25 -5.75 -9.02
C ASN A 186 -9.62 -6.25 -8.61
N ASN A 187 -10.63 -6.07 -9.46
CA ASN A 187 -11.83 -6.90 -9.34
C ASN A 187 -11.34 -8.35 -9.46
N ALA A 188 -11.70 -9.22 -8.52
CA ALA A 188 -11.30 -10.64 -8.54
C ALA A 188 -11.72 -11.38 -9.83
N ALA A 189 -12.54 -10.75 -10.69
CA ALA A 189 -12.93 -11.24 -12.01
C ALA A 189 -11.94 -10.94 -13.16
N ALA A 190 -10.93 -10.07 -12.99
CA ALA A 190 -10.08 -9.63 -14.10
C ALA A 190 -8.80 -10.46 -14.32
N ASP A 191 -8.43 -11.30 -13.35
CA ASP A 191 -7.20 -12.12 -13.42
C ASP A 191 -7.40 -13.47 -14.18
N SER A 192 -8.57 -13.70 -14.81
CA SER A 192 -8.82 -14.84 -15.72
C SER A 192 -8.85 -14.47 -17.20
N ALA A 193 -8.65 -13.20 -17.57
CA ALA A 193 -8.53 -12.82 -18.97
C ALA A 193 -7.10 -13.13 -19.46
N PRO A 194 -6.93 -13.98 -20.50
CA PRO A 194 -5.61 -14.21 -21.07
C PRO A 194 -5.03 -12.88 -21.55
N ALA A 195 -3.73 -12.68 -21.29
CA ALA A 195 -3.00 -11.51 -21.74
C ALA A 195 -3.22 -11.31 -23.25
N LYS A 196 -3.88 -10.21 -23.62
CA LYS A 196 -4.02 -9.81 -25.01
C LYS A 196 -2.60 -9.64 -25.59
N PRO A 197 -2.24 -10.34 -26.68
CA PRO A 197 -0.93 -10.17 -27.28
C PRO A 197 -0.74 -8.71 -27.68
N LEU A 198 0.38 -8.12 -27.31
CA LEU A 198 0.82 -6.87 -27.91
C LEU A 198 1.07 -7.17 -29.39
N LEU A 199 0.24 -6.56 -30.23
CA LEU A 199 0.37 -6.62 -31.68
C LEU A 199 1.81 -6.20 -32.05
N ARG A 200 2.48 -7.06 -32.83
CA ARG A 200 3.73 -6.72 -33.53
C ARG A 200 3.39 -5.69 -34.61
N ASP A 201 4.18 -4.62 -34.64
CA ASP A 201 4.34 -3.77 -35.82
C ASP A 201 5.06 -4.59 -36.91
N ASP A 202 4.45 -4.72 -38.08
CA ASP A 202 5.09 -5.06 -39.36
C ASP A 202 4.09 -4.75 -40.50
N LEU A 203 4.17 -3.53 -41.05
CA LEU A 203 4.01 -3.18 -42.47
C LEU A 203 4.33 -1.70 -42.70
#